data_AF-A0A2L2SV24-F1
#
_entry.id   AF-A0A2L2SV24-F1
#
_cell.length_a   1.000
_cell.length_b   1.000
_cell.length_c   1.000
_cell.angle_alpha   90.00
_cell.angle_beta   90.00
_cell.angle_gamma   90.00
#
_symmetry.space_group_name_H-M   'P 1'
#
loop_
_entity.id
_entity.type
_entity.pdbx_description
1 polymer ?
#
loop_
_entity_poly.entity_id
_entity_poly.type
_entity_poly.pdbx_seq_one_letter_code
_entity_poly.pdbx_strand_id
1 'polypeptide(L)'
;MGSQGPSTKEILLDAVEQVAGAKVLQTVEPTDVSDVVKDIKGPAITQAPVCNTQLPIPPALQAAMGRKNGMLDIVVGLHDHIPRWVPGSVVKWAAWRQGFRSQEDADYAAEQLAIAAQAWNDANVGVTFEWVPLAKDATFVLTHGGANGDVLARAFFPNGEDLNYVFVFSYAFNKQWKPHMWNVFAHELGHVLGLRHEFAIKDVRDKMTASEEMMDAVRIDAPDDKSVMNYRSEPPEIQQSDIDSTRKFYSMSEDDSGNPLSIGKTKVLDFTPR
;
A
#
# COMPACT_ATOMS: atom_id res chain seq x y z
N MET A 1 23.21 -9.20 28.51
CA MET A 1 21.84 -9.01 28.03
C MET A 1 21.61 -7.51 27.93
N GLY A 2 21.82 -6.92 26.75
CA GLY A 2 21.61 -5.49 26.57
C GLY A 2 20.12 -5.25 26.39
N SER A 3 19.50 -4.45 27.26
CA SER A 3 18.16 -3.92 27.03
C SER A 3 18.24 -3.03 25.78
N GLN A 4 17.73 -3.52 24.64
CA GLN A 4 17.44 -2.62 23.53
C GLN A 4 16.39 -1.62 24.05
N GLY A 5 16.68 -0.33 23.89
CA GLY A 5 15.72 0.72 24.20
C GLY A 5 14.45 0.56 23.34
N PRO A 6 13.39 1.34 23.63
CA PRO A 6 12.14 1.25 22.89
C PRO A 6 12.39 1.49 21.39
N SER A 7 11.76 0.67 20.56
CA SER A 7 11.77 0.78 19.11
C SER A 7 11.10 2.08 18.64
N THR A 8 11.36 2.51 17.40
CA THR A 8 10.70 3.69 16.82
C THR A 8 9.19 3.54 16.83
N LYS A 9 8.69 2.31 16.61
CA LYS A 9 7.28 1.95 16.67
C LYS A 9 6.70 2.14 18.07
N GLU A 10 7.38 1.68 19.11
CA GLU A 10 6.94 1.88 20.50
C GLU A 10 6.91 3.37 20.86
N ILE A 11 7.94 4.12 20.48
CA ILE A 11 7.99 5.58 20.69
C ILE A 11 6.83 6.28 19.96
N LEU A 12 6.52 5.86 18.72
CA LEU A 12 5.42 6.41 17.92
C LEU A 12 4.05 6.11 18.55
N LEU A 13 3.83 4.87 18.96
CA LEU A 13 2.57 4.46 19.59
C LEU A 13 2.40 5.15 20.95
N ASP A 14 3.46 5.26 21.74
CA ASP A 14 3.46 6.00 23.00
C ASP A 14 3.19 7.50 22.77
N ALA A 15 3.78 8.10 21.74
CA ALA A 15 3.53 9.50 21.39
C ALA A 15 2.07 9.73 20.95
N VAL A 16 1.50 8.82 20.14
CA VAL A 16 0.09 8.87 19.74
C VAL A 16 -0.82 8.70 20.96
N GLU A 17 -0.50 7.77 21.86
CA GLU A 17 -1.24 7.55 23.09
C GLU A 17 -1.18 8.76 24.04
N GLN A 18 -0.01 9.39 24.19
CA GLN A 18 0.15 10.58 25.03
C GLN A 18 -0.60 11.80 24.48
N VAL A 19 -0.63 11.97 23.16
CA VAL A 19 -1.27 13.13 22.51
C VAL A 19 -2.78 12.95 22.36
N ALA A 20 -3.22 11.74 22.03
CA ALA A 20 -4.60 11.47 21.60
C ALA A 20 -5.35 10.48 22.50
N GLY A 21 -4.66 9.84 23.45
CA GLY A 21 -5.21 8.88 24.42
C GLY A 21 -5.20 7.44 23.92
N ALA A 22 -5.13 6.47 24.84
CA ALA A 22 -5.05 5.02 24.56
C ALA A 22 -6.17 4.48 23.66
N LYS A 23 -7.35 5.12 23.69
CA LYS A 23 -8.50 4.76 22.85
C LYS A 23 -8.24 4.95 21.35
N VAL A 24 -7.21 5.70 20.96
CA VAL A 24 -6.81 5.95 19.57
C VAL A 24 -6.07 4.78 18.94
N LEU A 25 -5.46 3.93 19.75
CA LEU A 25 -4.77 2.73 19.30
C LEU A 25 -5.69 1.51 19.15
N GLN A 26 -6.98 1.66 19.45
CA GLN A 26 -7.95 0.58 19.27
C GLN A 26 -8.07 0.21 17.81
N THR A 27 -8.03 -1.09 17.55
CA THR A 27 -8.12 -1.63 16.20
C THR A 27 -9.53 -2.10 15.88
N VAL A 28 -9.76 -2.29 14.59
CA VAL A 28 -10.96 -2.88 14.03
C VAL A 28 -10.58 -4.28 13.53
N GLU A 29 -11.30 -5.28 14.02
CA GLU A 29 -11.24 -6.66 13.51
C GLU A 29 -12.20 -6.78 12.32
N PRO A 30 -11.72 -7.17 11.13
CA PRO A 30 -12.61 -7.40 9.99
C PRO A 30 -13.44 -8.67 10.24
N THR A 31 -14.76 -8.52 10.32
CA THR A 31 -15.67 -9.63 10.71
C THR A 31 -16.31 -10.35 9.53
N ASP A 32 -16.26 -9.81 8.32
CA ASP A 32 -16.89 -10.38 7.13
C ASP A 32 -15.93 -10.39 5.93
N VAL A 33 -15.23 -11.51 5.73
CA VAL A 33 -14.31 -11.73 4.60
C VAL A 33 -14.88 -12.76 3.61
N SER A 34 -16.06 -13.33 3.92
CA SER A 34 -16.73 -14.33 3.09
C SER A 34 -17.82 -13.68 2.25
N ASP A 35 -17.68 -13.70 0.91
CA ASP A 35 -18.71 -13.37 -0.10
C ASP A 35 -18.74 -11.96 -0.73
N VAL A 36 -17.60 -11.25 -0.86
CA VAL A 36 -17.60 -9.90 -1.49
C VAL A 36 -17.18 -9.85 -2.96
N VAL A 37 -16.86 -11.00 -3.59
CA VAL A 37 -16.79 -11.08 -5.06
C VAL A 37 -18.21 -11.18 -5.63
N LYS A 38 -19.06 -10.20 -5.34
CA LYS A 38 -20.30 -9.95 -6.07
C LYS A 38 -20.07 -8.70 -6.89
N ASP A 39 -20.53 -8.70 -8.14
CA ASP A 39 -20.64 -7.49 -8.97
C ASP A 39 -21.39 -6.40 -8.21
N ILE A 40 -20.67 -5.60 -7.42
CA ILE A 40 -21.27 -4.45 -6.74
C ILE A 40 -21.46 -3.40 -7.83
N LYS A 41 -22.69 -3.34 -8.36
CA LYS A 41 -23.12 -2.30 -9.31
C LYS A 41 -23.22 -0.97 -8.58
N GLY A 42 -22.07 -0.33 -8.36
CA GLY A 42 -21.97 1.07 -8.00
C GLY A 42 -22.42 1.97 -9.15
N PRO A 43 -22.72 3.25 -8.89
CA PRO A 43 -22.94 4.20 -9.98
C PRO A 43 -21.67 4.30 -10.83
N ALA A 44 -21.84 4.55 -12.14
CA ALA A 44 -20.71 4.67 -13.05
C ALA A 44 -19.71 5.73 -12.55
N ILE A 45 -18.43 5.34 -12.53
CA ILE A 45 -17.33 6.21 -12.17
C ILE A 45 -17.04 7.13 -13.36
N THR A 46 -17.00 8.43 -13.11
CA THR A 46 -16.89 9.46 -14.15
C THR A 46 -15.52 10.13 -14.21
N GLN A 47 -14.61 9.79 -13.29
CA GLN A 47 -13.26 10.35 -13.18
C GLN A 47 -12.30 9.24 -12.78
N ALA A 48 -11.12 9.23 -13.39
CA ALA A 48 -10.08 8.27 -13.02
C ALA A 48 -9.67 8.50 -11.55
N PRO A 49 -9.40 7.43 -10.80
CA PRO A 49 -8.92 7.55 -9.43
C PRO A 49 -7.58 8.28 -9.42
N VAL A 50 -7.42 9.20 -8.47
CA VAL A 50 -6.09 9.74 -8.14
C VAL A 50 -5.60 8.99 -6.90
N CYS A 51 -4.50 8.26 -7.07
CA CYS A 51 -3.73 7.69 -5.98
C CYS A 51 -2.39 8.41 -5.90
N ASN A 52 -1.81 8.50 -4.70
CA ASN A 52 -0.47 9.03 -4.50
C ASN A 52 0.32 8.00 -3.71
N THR A 53 1.57 7.76 -4.05
CA THR A 53 2.44 6.89 -3.25
C THR A 53 3.27 7.73 -2.26
N GLN A 54 3.71 7.07 -1.17
CA GLN A 54 4.89 7.43 -0.39
C GLN A 54 4.78 8.54 0.66
N LEU A 55 3.98 8.32 1.70
CA LEU A 55 4.31 8.83 3.03
C LEU A 55 4.12 7.72 4.07
N PRO A 56 5.20 7.02 4.51
CA PRO A 56 5.09 5.92 5.46
C PRO A 56 4.77 6.39 6.87
N ILE A 57 4.63 7.71 7.10
CA ILE A 57 4.30 8.33 8.39
C ILE A 57 3.38 9.54 8.13
N PRO A 58 2.28 9.74 8.90
CA PRO A 58 1.42 10.91 8.78
C PRO A 58 2.20 12.24 8.88
N PRO A 59 1.86 13.28 8.09
CA PRO A 59 2.55 14.58 8.16
C PRO A 59 2.59 15.20 9.56
N ALA A 60 1.52 15.03 10.34
CA ALA A 60 1.46 15.49 11.73
C ALA A 60 2.49 14.79 12.64
N LEU A 61 2.78 13.52 12.40
CA LEU A 61 3.77 12.74 13.15
C LEU A 61 5.20 13.03 12.67
N GLN A 62 5.40 13.31 11.38
CA GLN A 62 6.71 13.73 10.86
C GLN A 62 7.20 15.03 11.53
N ALA A 63 6.30 16.01 11.68
CA ALA A 63 6.58 17.25 12.38
C ALA A 63 6.93 17.03 13.86
N ALA A 64 6.23 16.11 14.53
CA ALA A 64 6.51 15.73 15.91
C ALA A 64 7.85 14.99 16.08
N MET A 65 8.29 14.24 15.07
CA MET A 65 9.54 13.49 15.07
C MET A 65 10.76 14.30 14.59
N GLY A 66 10.59 15.59 14.26
CA GLY A 66 11.67 16.41 13.73
C GLY A 66 12.21 15.96 12.36
N ARG A 67 11.50 15.07 11.66
CA ARG A 67 11.83 14.70 10.28
C ARG A 67 11.41 15.86 9.37
N LYS A 68 12.37 16.50 8.68
CA LYS A 68 12.06 17.52 7.66
C LYS A 68 11.42 16.82 6.46
N ASN A 69 10.36 17.43 5.91
CA ASN A 69 9.79 17.04 4.62
C ASN A 69 10.91 16.85 3.59
N GLY A 70 11.12 15.62 3.16
CA GLY A 70 11.86 15.36 1.94
C GLY A 70 10.94 15.78 0.80
N MET A 71 11.25 16.88 0.13
CA MET A 71 10.50 17.32 -1.04
C MET A 71 10.85 16.46 -2.29
N LEU A 72 11.05 15.16 -2.11
CA LEU A 72 11.58 14.20 -3.09
C LEU A 72 10.70 12.94 -3.24
N ASP A 73 9.43 13.04 -2.86
CA ASP A 73 8.58 11.89 -2.55
C ASP A 73 7.64 11.43 -3.69
N ILE A 74 8.06 11.59 -4.95
CA ILE A 74 7.36 11.05 -6.14
C ILE A 74 8.39 10.42 -7.09
N VAL A 75 9.17 9.46 -6.61
CA VAL A 75 9.94 8.58 -7.50
C VAL A 75 10.09 7.22 -6.88
N VAL A 76 9.92 6.21 -7.72
CA VAL A 76 9.86 4.84 -7.28
C VAL A 76 11.24 4.22 -7.24
N GLY A 77 11.68 3.84 -6.05
CA GLY A 77 13.07 3.50 -5.73
C GLY A 77 13.75 4.70 -5.10
N LEU A 78 14.55 4.48 -4.07
CA LEU A 78 15.35 5.53 -3.45
C LEU A 78 16.54 5.83 -4.38
N HIS A 79 16.28 6.27 -5.61
CA HIS A 79 17.25 6.43 -6.72
C HIS A 79 18.01 5.16 -7.16
N ASP A 80 18.35 4.20 -6.29
CA ASP A 80 19.37 3.18 -6.55
C ASP A 80 18.91 1.71 -6.46
N HIS A 81 17.65 1.45 -6.07
CA HIS A 81 17.15 0.07 -5.90
C HIS A 81 15.64 -0.13 -6.12
N ILE A 82 15.26 -1.40 -6.29
CA ILE A 82 13.90 -1.94 -6.36
C ILE A 82 13.56 -2.53 -4.98
N PRO A 83 12.69 -1.90 -4.19
CA PRO A 83 12.28 -2.44 -2.90
C PRO A 83 11.38 -3.66 -3.07
N ARG A 84 11.66 -4.73 -2.34
CA ARG A 84 10.87 -5.96 -2.29
C ARG A 84 10.77 -6.45 -0.86
N TRP A 85 9.67 -7.10 -0.47
CA TRP A 85 9.69 -7.86 0.78
C TRP A 85 10.46 -9.16 0.58
N VAL A 86 11.09 -9.70 1.62
CA VAL A 86 11.66 -11.05 1.57
C VAL A 86 10.59 -12.03 1.06
N PRO A 87 10.84 -12.79 -0.02
CA PRO A 87 9.89 -13.79 -0.50
C PRO A 87 9.49 -14.78 0.59
N GLY A 88 8.21 -15.13 0.64
CA GLY A 88 7.59 -15.97 1.66
C GLY A 88 7.24 -15.24 2.96
N SER A 89 7.48 -13.93 3.05
CA SER A 89 7.13 -13.15 4.25
C SER A 89 5.62 -12.91 4.38
N VAL A 90 5.23 -12.57 5.61
CA VAL A 90 3.88 -12.15 5.98
C VAL A 90 3.91 -10.67 6.34
N VAL A 91 3.19 -9.86 5.57
CA VAL A 91 3.00 -8.43 5.84
C VAL A 91 1.79 -8.28 6.76
N LYS A 92 2.05 -7.94 8.02
CA LYS A 92 1.01 -7.82 9.03
C LYS A 92 0.35 -6.45 8.98
N TRP A 93 -0.96 -6.39 9.16
CA TRP A 93 -1.69 -5.13 9.14
C TRP A 93 -2.71 -5.02 10.26
N ALA A 94 -2.97 -3.80 10.68
CA ALA A 94 -4.06 -3.47 11.59
C ALA A 94 -4.87 -2.30 11.01
N ALA A 95 -6.10 -2.11 11.44
CA ALA A 95 -6.90 -0.94 11.09
C ALA A 95 -7.23 -0.16 12.35
N TRP A 96 -6.91 1.13 12.40
CA TRP A 96 -7.29 1.98 13.54
C TRP A 96 -8.76 2.35 13.51
N ARG A 97 -9.38 2.36 14.68
CA ARG A 97 -10.78 2.75 14.85
C ARG A 97 -10.98 4.27 14.75
N GLN A 98 -10.02 5.03 15.28
CA GLN A 98 -10.10 6.48 15.36
C GLN A 98 -9.59 7.16 14.08
N GLY A 99 -10.14 8.34 13.79
CA GLY A 99 -9.81 9.15 12.59
C GLY A 99 -10.86 9.08 11.48
N PHE A 100 -11.70 8.05 11.50
CA PHE A 100 -12.88 7.95 10.62
C PHE A 100 -14.01 8.85 11.11
N ARG A 101 -14.93 9.21 10.19
CA ARG A 101 -16.10 10.04 10.52
C ARG A 101 -17.09 9.31 11.43
N SER A 102 -17.16 7.99 11.30
CA SER A 102 -18.08 7.12 12.01
C SER A 102 -17.42 5.77 12.27
N GLN A 103 -17.97 5.01 13.20
CA GLN A 103 -17.47 3.67 13.47
C GLN A 103 -17.74 2.75 12.28
N GLU A 104 -18.91 2.91 11.67
CA GLU A 104 -19.35 2.16 10.50
C GLU A 104 -18.42 2.37 9.30
N ASP A 105 -17.85 3.57 9.14
CA ASP A 105 -16.84 3.82 8.10
C ASP A 105 -15.50 3.14 8.40
N ALA A 106 -15.10 3.04 9.68
CA ALA A 106 -13.88 2.35 10.08
C ALA A 106 -14.01 0.83 9.88
N ASP A 107 -15.15 0.27 10.30
CA ASP A 107 -15.51 -1.14 10.14
C ASP A 107 -15.53 -1.51 8.64
N TYR A 108 -16.24 -0.72 7.85
CA TYR A 108 -16.32 -0.93 6.41
C TYR A 108 -14.94 -0.84 5.74
N ALA A 109 -14.10 0.14 6.08
CA ALA A 109 -12.77 0.25 5.48
C ALA A 109 -11.86 -0.93 5.85
N ALA A 110 -11.93 -1.43 7.10
CA ALA A 110 -11.18 -2.61 7.52
C ALA A 110 -11.63 -3.87 6.78
N GLU A 111 -12.94 -4.07 6.61
CA GLU A 111 -13.50 -5.17 5.82
C GLU A 111 -13.05 -5.12 4.36
N GLN A 112 -13.13 -3.94 3.72
CA GLN A 112 -12.72 -3.75 2.33
C GLN A 112 -11.22 -4.01 2.13
N LEU A 113 -10.38 -3.63 3.09
CA LEU A 113 -8.95 -3.95 3.04
C LEU A 113 -8.70 -5.45 3.24
N ALA A 114 -9.45 -6.12 4.13
CA ALA A 114 -9.35 -7.56 4.32
C ALA A 114 -9.70 -8.34 3.04
N ILE A 115 -10.71 -7.89 2.30
CA ILE A 115 -11.09 -8.47 1.00
C ILE A 115 -9.97 -8.31 -0.04
N ALA A 116 -9.38 -7.12 -0.14
CA ALA A 116 -8.26 -6.86 -1.03
C ALA A 116 -7.03 -7.70 -0.65
N ALA A 117 -6.73 -7.81 0.64
CA ALA A 117 -5.66 -8.65 1.17
C ALA A 117 -5.90 -10.13 0.85
N GLN A 118 -7.13 -10.63 1.00
CA GLN A 118 -7.49 -12.00 0.66
C GLN A 118 -7.33 -12.26 -0.85
N ALA A 119 -7.72 -11.32 -1.71
CA ALA A 119 -7.56 -11.46 -3.16
C ALA A 119 -6.08 -11.65 -3.55
N TRP A 120 -5.17 -10.88 -2.94
CA TRP A 120 -3.72 -11.07 -3.13
C TRP A 120 -3.19 -12.37 -2.52
N ASN A 121 -3.70 -12.79 -1.36
CA ASN A 121 -3.35 -14.06 -0.73
C ASN A 121 -3.76 -15.26 -1.61
N ASP A 122 -4.98 -15.25 -2.14
CA ASP A 122 -5.50 -16.28 -3.05
C ASP A 122 -4.72 -16.32 -4.36
N ALA A 123 -4.24 -15.15 -4.82
CA ALA A 123 -3.34 -15.05 -5.96
C ALA A 123 -1.95 -15.67 -5.68
N ASN A 124 -1.59 -15.99 -4.44
CA ASN A 124 -0.35 -16.68 -4.07
C ASN A 124 0.88 -16.13 -4.81
N VAL A 125 1.17 -14.85 -4.60
CA VAL A 125 2.20 -14.10 -5.34
C VAL A 125 3.58 -14.15 -4.71
N GLY A 126 3.75 -14.91 -3.62
CA GLY A 126 5.02 -15.06 -2.91
C GLY A 126 5.14 -14.22 -1.63
N VAL A 127 4.14 -13.39 -1.30
CA VAL A 127 3.99 -12.69 -0.01
C VAL A 127 2.52 -12.78 0.39
N THR A 128 2.25 -12.81 1.70
CA THR A 128 0.87 -12.85 2.22
C THR A 128 0.60 -11.70 3.17
N PHE A 129 -0.68 -11.36 3.32
CA PHE A 129 -1.18 -10.36 4.24
C PHE A 129 -1.92 -11.03 5.40
N GLU A 130 -1.67 -10.58 6.63
CA GLU A 130 -2.31 -11.09 7.84
C GLU A 130 -2.81 -9.93 8.70
N TRP A 131 -4.08 -9.97 9.12
CA TRP A 131 -4.60 -9.01 10.08
C TRP A 131 -4.10 -9.35 11.49
N VAL A 132 -3.73 -8.33 12.26
CA VAL A 132 -3.37 -8.47 13.67
C VAL A 132 -4.12 -7.46 14.56
N PRO A 133 -4.46 -7.85 15.80
CA PRO A 133 -5.27 -7.01 16.69
C PRO A 133 -4.51 -5.81 17.24
N LEU A 134 -3.18 -5.79 17.23
CA LEU A 134 -2.40 -4.72 17.84
C LEU A 134 -1.50 -4.05 16.80
N ALA A 135 -1.59 -2.73 16.68
CA ALA A 135 -0.77 -1.95 15.73
C ALA A 135 0.75 -2.12 15.97
N LYS A 136 1.16 -2.44 17.20
CA LYS A 136 2.58 -2.75 17.50
C LYS A 136 3.09 -4.01 16.79
N ASP A 137 2.19 -4.95 16.49
CA ASP A 137 2.52 -6.21 15.84
C ASP A 137 2.33 -6.13 14.31
N ALA A 138 1.88 -4.97 13.81
CA ALA A 138 1.60 -4.72 12.41
C ALA A 138 2.80 -4.07 11.71
N THR A 139 3.02 -4.45 10.45
CA THR A 139 3.94 -3.78 9.52
C THR A 139 3.36 -2.48 9.01
N PHE A 140 2.04 -2.42 8.85
CA PHE A 140 1.35 -1.18 8.54
C PHE A 140 -0.02 -1.06 9.20
N VAL A 141 -0.50 0.17 9.28
CA VAL A 141 -1.82 0.49 9.79
C VAL A 141 -2.67 1.17 8.72
N LEU A 142 -3.90 0.69 8.54
CA LEU A 142 -4.96 1.41 7.84
C LEU A 142 -5.52 2.51 8.74
N THR A 143 -5.56 3.73 8.22
CA THR A 143 -6.19 4.86 8.92
C THR A 143 -6.80 5.85 7.95
N HIS A 144 -7.71 6.70 8.44
CA HIS A 144 -8.32 7.75 7.64
C HIS A 144 -7.39 8.97 7.53
N GLY A 145 -7.04 9.35 6.31
CA GLY A 145 -6.09 10.43 6.02
C GLY A 145 -6.68 11.84 6.02
N GLY A 146 -7.98 11.99 6.27
CA GLY A 146 -8.68 13.28 6.20
C GLY A 146 -9.13 13.65 4.79
N ALA A 147 -9.36 14.95 4.56
CA ALA A 147 -9.66 15.48 3.24
C ALA A 147 -8.38 15.71 2.45
N ASN A 148 -8.31 15.18 1.23
CA ASN A 148 -7.15 15.32 0.35
C ASN A 148 -7.58 15.42 -1.12
N GLY A 149 -8.42 16.41 -1.44
CA GLY A 149 -8.95 16.60 -2.80
C GLY A 149 -9.76 15.40 -3.28
N ASP A 150 -9.41 14.92 -4.47
CA ASP A 150 -9.95 13.76 -5.17
C ASP A 150 -9.13 12.47 -4.96
N VAL A 151 -8.12 12.52 -4.08
CA VAL A 151 -7.29 11.36 -3.77
C VAL A 151 -8.11 10.34 -2.99
N LEU A 152 -8.11 9.08 -3.43
CA LEU A 152 -8.88 8.01 -2.79
C LEU A 152 -8.13 7.37 -1.64
N ALA A 153 -6.90 6.95 -1.92
CA ALA A 153 -6.05 6.28 -0.96
C ALA A 153 -4.58 6.56 -1.26
N ARG A 154 -3.72 6.09 -0.35
CA ARG A 154 -2.26 6.16 -0.48
C ARG A 154 -1.61 5.05 0.32
N ALA A 155 -0.67 4.35 -0.31
CA ALA A 155 0.18 3.36 0.32
C ALA A 155 1.67 3.74 0.27
N PHE A 156 2.50 2.73 0.51
CA PHE A 156 3.95 2.79 0.64
C PHE A 156 4.55 1.58 -0.08
N PHE A 157 5.83 1.68 -0.43
CA PHE A 157 6.61 0.56 -0.96
C PHE A 157 7.31 -0.20 0.16
N PRO A 158 7.72 -1.47 -0.08
CA PRO A 158 8.57 -2.20 0.86
C PRO A 158 9.74 -1.36 1.35
N ASN A 159 9.96 -1.32 2.66
CA ASN A 159 10.99 -0.50 3.27
C ASN A 159 11.37 -1.03 4.67
N GLY A 160 12.37 -0.39 5.28
CA GLY A 160 12.88 -0.76 6.60
C GLY A 160 12.29 0.03 7.77
N GLU A 161 11.22 0.81 7.57
CA GLU A 161 10.56 1.53 8.66
C GLU A 161 9.87 0.54 9.59
N ASP A 162 9.88 0.83 10.89
CA ASP A 162 9.28 -0.06 11.87
C ASP A 162 7.75 -0.11 11.72
N LEU A 163 7.10 0.99 11.33
CA LEU A 163 5.64 1.06 11.12
C LEU A 163 5.31 1.95 9.91
N ASN A 164 4.48 1.43 9.01
CA ASN A 164 3.98 2.13 7.83
C ASN A 164 2.48 2.44 7.92
N TYR A 165 1.95 3.23 6.99
CA TYR A 165 0.53 3.55 6.93
C TYR A 165 -0.04 3.39 5.52
N VAL A 166 -1.24 2.82 5.45
CA VAL A 166 -2.15 2.95 4.32
C VAL A 166 -3.22 3.95 4.72
N PHE A 167 -3.39 5.00 3.90
CA PHE A 167 -4.41 6.01 4.12
C PHE A 167 -5.58 5.77 3.20
N VAL A 168 -6.79 5.84 3.75
CA VAL A 168 -8.02 6.04 2.97
C VAL A 168 -8.52 7.45 3.24
N PHE A 169 -8.80 8.22 2.19
CA PHE A 169 -9.19 9.62 2.32
C PHE A 169 -10.71 9.79 2.21
N SER A 170 -11.20 10.95 2.65
CA SER A 170 -12.64 11.24 2.68
C SER A 170 -13.35 11.10 1.33
N TYR A 171 -12.62 11.27 0.21
CA TYR A 171 -13.21 11.13 -1.12
C TYR A 171 -13.62 9.69 -1.44
N ALA A 172 -12.90 8.68 -0.94
CA ALA A 172 -13.21 7.26 -1.13
C ALA A 172 -14.54 6.83 -0.47
N PHE A 173 -15.06 7.61 0.48
CA PHE A 173 -16.35 7.35 1.15
C PHE A 173 -17.56 7.95 0.43
N ASN A 174 -17.35 8.57 -0.74
CA ASN A 174 -18.46 9.11 -1.52
C ASN A 174 -19.30 7.97 -2.14
N LYS A 175 -20.50 8.31 -2.64
CA LYS A 175 -21.45 7.31 -3.20
C LYS A 175 -20.91 6.54 -4.42
N GLN A 176 -19.93 7.10 -5.12
CA GLN A 176 -19.32 6.48 -6.30
C GLN A 176 -18.25 5.48 -5.89
N TRP A 177 -17.35 5.86 -4.98
CA TRP A 177 -16.16 5.07 -4.66
C TRP A 177 -16.33 4.13 -3.46
N LYS A 178 -17.21 4.43 -2.51
CA LYS A 178 -17.40 3.58 -1.32
C LYS A 178 -17.72 2.12 -1.69
N PRO A 179 -18.59 1.82 -2.68
CA PRO A 179 -18.87 0.44 -3.10
C PRO A 179 -17.68 -0.28 -3.76
N HIS A 180 -16.67 0.46 -4.24
CA HIS A 180 -15.49 -0.04 -4.94
C HIS A 180 -14.22 0.11 -4.08
N MET A 181 -14.36 0.25 -2.77
CA MET A 181 -13.22 0.53 -1.89
C MET A 181 -12.23 -0.63 -1.84
N TRP A 182 -12.68 -1.88 -1.92
CA TRP A 182 -11.78 -3.04 -2.03
C TRP A 182 -10.93 -3.00 -3.30
N ASN A 183 -11.48 -2.52 -4.44
CA ASN A 183 -10.72 -2.32 -5.68
C ASN A 183 -9.58 -1.32 -5.46
N VAL A 184 -9.88 -0.17 -4.84
CA VAL A 184 -8.89 0.83 -4.49
C VAL A 184 -7.82 0.22 -3.57
N PHE A 185 -8.21 -0.55 -2.56
CA PHE A 185 -7.24 -1.22 -1.70
C PHE A 185 -6.43 -2.31 -2.42
N ALA A 186 -6.99 -3.00 -3.41
CA ALA A 186 -6.23 -3.97 -4.21
C ALA A 186 -5.09 -3.28 -4.97
N HIS A 187 -5.33 -2.08 -5.51
CA HIS A 187 -4.31 -1.22 -6.10
C HIS A 187 -3.26 -0.78 -5.07
N GLU A 188 -3.69 -0.25 -3.92
CA GLU A 188 -2.78 0.21 -2.86
C GLU A 188 -1.92 -0.94 -2.30
N LEU A 189 -2.49 -2.13 -2.12
CA LEU A 189 -1.74 -3.32 -1.72
C LEU A 189 -0.77 -3.78 -2.81
N GLY A 190 -1.05 -3.49 -4.08
CA GLY A 190 -0.07 -3.63 -5.15
C GLY A 190 1.20 -2.84 -4.87
N HIS A 191 1.08 -1.58 -4.44
CA HIS A 191 2.24 -0.78 -4.01
C HIS A 191 2.93 -1.38 -2.78
N VAL A 192 2.17 -1.87 -1.80
CA VAL A 192 2.73 -2.57 -0.63
C VAL A 192 3.53 -3.81 -1.06
N LEU A 193 3.15 -4.48 -2.16
CA LEU A 193 3.90 -5.59 -2.76
C LEU A 193 5.09 -5.14 -3.63
N GLY A 194 5.29 -3.84 -3.86
CA GLY A 194 6.37 -3.30 -4.69
C GLY A 194 5.98 -2.96 -6.13
N LEU A 195 4.71 -3.17 -6.52
CA LEU A 195 4.21 -2.90 -7.88
C LEU A 195 4.12 -1.39 -8.14
N ARG A 196 4.49 -0.99 -9.36
CA ARG A 196 4.45 0.41 -9.80
C ARG A 196 3.28 0.63 -10.75
N HIS A 197 2.91 1.88 -10.97
CA HIS A 197 1.98 2.23 -12.02
C HIS A 197 2.52 1.82 -13.40
N GLU A 198 1.65 1.25 -14.26
CA GLU A 198 2.03 0.88 -15.63
C GLU A 198 2.45 2.10 -16.47
N PHE A 199 1.81 3.26 -16.25
CA PHE A 199 2.11 4.52 -16.96
C PHE A 199 3.44 5.18 -16.53
N ALA A 200 4.06 4.70 -15.45
CA ALA A 200 5.37 5.14 -14.99
C ALA A 200 6.52 4.68 -15.89
N ILE A 201 6.25 3.74 -16.79
CA ILE A 201 7.25 3.04 -17.59
C ILE A 201 7.35 3.72 -18.96
N LYS A 202 8.56 4.18 -19.30
CA LYS A 202 8.87 5.08 -20.42
C LYS A 202 8.37 4.65 -21.81
N ASP A 203 7.99 3.39 -22.01
CA ASP A 203 7.60 2.85 -23.30
C ASP A 203 6.08 2.92 -23.57
N VAL A 204 5.26 3.37 -22.62
CA VAL A 204 3.80 3.61 -22.79
C VAL A 204 3.49 5.07 -23.20
N ARG A 205 4.42 5.71 -23.92
CA ARG A 205 4.58 7.18 -24.00
C ARG A 205 3.52 7.99 -24.77
N ASP A 206 2.41 7.40 -25.23
CA ASP A 206 1.59 8.07 -26.25
C ASP A 206 0.22 8.62 -25.82
N LYS A 207 -0.36 8.29 -24.66
CA LYS A 207 -1.66 8.89 -24.28
C LYS A 207 -1.86 9.11 -22.78
N MET A 208 -2.09 10.40 -22.49
CA MET A 208 -2.53 11.04 -21.24
C MET A 208 -1.47 11.30 -20.16
N THR A 209 -1.21 12.61 -20.00
CA THR A 209 -0.77 13.30 -18.78
C THR A 209 0.56 12.88 -18.19
N ALA A 210 1.62 13.43 -18.79
CA ALA A 210 2.87 13.69 -18.11
C ALA A 210 2.65 14.59 -16.88
N SER A 211 2.57 13.98 -15.70
CA SER A 211 3.08 14.57 -14.47
C SER A 211 3.92 13.52 -13.73
N GLU A 212 5.22 13.53 -14.04
CA GLU A 212 6.30 13.37 -13.05
C GLU A 212 6.57 12.00 -12.39
N GLU A 213 6.44 10.86 -13.08
CA GLU A 213 7.12 9.63 -12.66
C GLU A 213 8.45 9.49 -13.43
N MET A 214 9.54 9.98 -12.81
CA MET A 214 10.86 10.12 -13.44
C MET A 214 11.62 8.79 -13.57
N MET A 215 12.67 8.83 -14.39
CA MET A 215 13.43 7.72 -14.98
C MET A 215 13.84 6.60 -13.99
N ASP A 216 13.63 5.33 -14.37
CA ASP A 216 14.30 4.09 -13.89
C ASP A 216 13.38 2.94 -13.41
N ALA A 217 12.06 3.04 -13.61
CA ALA A 217 11.16 1.89 -13.50
C ALA A 217 11.44 0.85 -14.59
N VAL A 218 11.49 -0.44 -14.23
CA VAL A 218 11.69 -1.56 -15.15
C VAL A 218 10.44 -2.43 -15.17
N ARG A 219 9.84 -2.62 -16.36
CA ARG A 219 8.74 -3.57 -16.54
C ARG A 219 9.29 -4.99 -16.65
N ILE A 220 8.66 -5.92 -15.95
CA ILE A 220 9.07 -7.33 -15.94
C ILE A 220 8.45 -8.08 -17.13
N ASP A 221 7.24 -7.70 -17.55
CA ASP A 221 6.48 -8.32 -18.65
C ASP A 221 5.88 -7.26 -19.60
N ALA A 222 4.92 -7.63 -20.45
CA ALA A 222 4.24 -6.72 -21.38
C ALA A 222 3.27 -5.79 -20.63
N PRO A 223 2.97 -4.58 -21.15
CA PRO A 223 2.01 -3.69 -20.50
C PRO A 223 0.61 -4.26 -20.59
N ASP A 224 -0.19 -4.05 -19.55
CA ASP A 224 -1.61 -4.36 -19.52
C ASP A 224 -2.41 -3.10 -19.20
N ASP A 225 -3.22 -2.65 -20.16
CA ASP A 225 -4.07 -1.47 -19.99
C ASP A 225 -5.10 -1.68 -18.88
N LYS A 226 -5.46 -2.93 -18.59
CA LYS A 226 -6.40 -3.37 -17.56
C LYS A 226 -5.75 -3.68 -16.21
N SER A 227 -4.43 -3.61 -16.09
CA SER A 227 -3.72 -3.80 -14.81
C SER A 227 -4.38 -3.05 -13.66
N VAL A 228 -4.40 -3.65 -12.47
CA VAL A 228 -4.83 -3.00 -11.23
C VAL A 228 -4.03 -1.74 -10.95
N MET A 229 -2.80 -1.64 -11.46
CA MET A 229 -1.88 -0.51 -11.26
C MET A 229 -2.06 0.61 -12.28
N ASN A 230 -3.09 0.59 -13.14
CA ASN A 230 -3.32 1.64 -14.12
C ASN A 230 -4.46 2.59 -13.70
N TYR A 231 -4.41 3.84 -14.18
CA TYR A 231 -5.50 4.80 -13.97
C TYR A 231 -6.53 4.69 -15.09
N ARG A 232 -7.76 4.37 -14.71
CA ARG A 232 -8.90 4.21 -15.61
C ARG A 232 -10.17 4.76 -15.02
N SER A 233 -11.17 4.98 -15.88
CA SER A 233 -12.53 5.35 -15.44
C SER A 233 -13.26 4.22 -14.73
N GLU A 234 -12.79 2.98 -14.83
CA GLU A 234 -13.35 1.83 -14.12
C GLU A 234 -12.62 1.57 -12.79
N PRO A 235 -13.27 0.94 -11.79
CA PRO A 235 -12.57 0.46 -10.60
C PRO A 235 -11.35 -0.40 -10.98
N PRO A 236 -10.21 -0.25 -10.28
CA PRO A 236 -9.05 -1.09 -10.54
C PRO A 236 -9.32 -2.54 -10.13
N GLU A 237 -8.97 -3.50 -10.98
CA GLU A 237 -9.19 -4.92 -10.73
C GLU A 237 -7.89 -5.68 -10.96
N ILE A 238 -7.56 -6.61 -10.06
CA ILE A 238 -6.40 -7.51 -10.21
C ILE A 238 -6.61 -8.34 -11.48
N GLN A 239 -5.68 -8.19 -12.43
CA GLN A 239 -5.63 -8.98 -13.65
C GLN A 239 -4.66 -10.15 -13.51
N GLN A 240 -4.78 -11.13 -14.40
CA GLN A 240 -3.84 -12.25 -14.44
C GLN A 240 -2.39 -11.79 -14.71
N SER A 241 -2.22 -10.73 -15.50
CA SER A 241 -0.92 -10.09 -15.77
C SER A 241 -0.26 -9.53 -14.51
N ASP A 242 -1.03 -8.91 -13.62
CA ASP A 242 -0.56 -8.42 -12.31
C ASP A 242 -0.04 -9.60 -11.46
N ILE A 243 -0.84 -10.66 -11.39
CA ILE A 243 -0.51 -11.89 -10.64
C ILE A 243 0.77 -12.54 -11.18
N ASP A 244 0.85 -12.76 -12.49
CA ASP A 244 1.97 -13.45 -13.13
C ASP A 244 3.26 -12.64 -12.99
N SER A 245 3.20 -11.33 -13.21
CA SER A 245 4.35 -10.43 -13.07
C SER A 245 4.84 -10.38 -11.63
N THR A 246 3.92 -10.37 -10.65
CA THR A 246 4.26 -10.33 -9.23
C THR A 246 4.84 -11.66 -8.77
N ARG A 247 4.25 -12.80 -9.18
CA ARG A 247 4.83 -14.13 -8.92
C ARG A 247 6.23 -14.23 -9.48
N LYS A 248 6.43 -13.77 -10.73
CA LYS A 248 7.74 -13.74 -11.36
C LYS A 248 8.73 -12.91 -10.53
N PHE A 249 8.34 -11.70 -10.13
CA PHE A 249 9.16 -10.82 -9.28
C PHE A 249 9.59 -11.47 -7.95
N TYR A 250 8.68 -12.13 -7.24
CA TYR A 250 8.99 -12.80 -5.98
C TYR A 250 9.66 -14.17 -6.13
N SER A 251 9.60 -14.78 -7.32
CA SER A 251 10.32 -16.02 -7.63
C SER A 251 11.80 -15.79 -7.98
N MET A 252 12.19 -14.55 -8.27
CA MET A 252 13.57 -14.22 -8.61
C MET A 252 14.48 -14.40 -7.39
N SER A 253 15.55 -15.18 -7.55
CA SER A 253 16.60 -15.40 -6.56
C SER A 253 17.90 -14.69 -6.95
N GLU A 254 18.86 -14.65 -6.02
CA GLU A 254 20.26 -14.32 -6.34
C GLU A 254 20.76 -15.19 -7.49
N ASP A 255 21.74 -14.68 -8.24
CA ASP A 255 22.38 -15.47 -9.28
C ASP A 255 23.24 -16.58 -8.65
N ASP A 256 23.60 -17.60 -9.45
CA ASP A 256 24.42 -18.75 -9.00
C ASP A 256 25.80 -18.33 -8.44
N SER A 257 26.19 -17.06 -8.59
CA SER A 257 27.44 -16.48 -8.11
C SER A 257 27.28 -15.69 -6.80
N GLY A 258 26.07 -15.63 -6.23
CA GLY A 258 25.76 -14.91 -4.98
C GLY A 258 25.74 -13.40 -5.12
N ASN A 259 25.58 -12.85 -6.33
CA ASN A 259 25.39 -11.42 -6.50
C ASN A 259 23.96 -11.01 -6.16
N PRO A 260 23.75 -9.78 -5.63
CA PRO A 260 22.43 -9.25 -5.36
C PRO A 260 21.57 -9.27 -6.62
N LEU A 261 20.36 -9.82 -6.51
CA LEU A 261 19.38 -9.85 -7.58
C LEU A 261 19.22 -8.44 -8.17
N SER A 262 19.21 -8.34 -9.49
CA SER A 262 19.04 -7.07 -10.20
C SER A 262 18.08 -7.26 -11.37
N ILE A 263 17.24 -6.26 -11.62
CA ILE A 263 16.37 -6.20 -12.80
C ILE A 263 16.89 -5.09 -13.71
N GLY A 264 17.38 -5.46 -14.89
CA GLY A 264 18.13 -4.54 -15.74
C GLY A 264 19.44 -4.12 -15.08
N LYS A 265 19.55 -2.83 -14.71
CA LYS A 265 20.72 -2.27 -14.01
C LYS A 265 20.45 -1.93 -12.54
N THR A 266 19.23 -2.18 -12.08
CA THR A 266 18.75 -1.73 -10.76
C THR A 266 18.73 -2.92 -9.82
N LYS A 267 19.37 -2.79 -8.66
CA LYS A 267 19.43 -3.84 -7.64
C LYS A 267 18.09 -4.00 -6.96
N VAL A 268 17.70 -5.23 -6.64
CA VAL A 268 16.58 -5.53 -5.75
C VAL A 268 17.11 -5.53 -4.32
N LEU A 269 16.43 -4.81 -3.42
CA LEU A 269 16.70 -4.86 -1.98
C LEU A 269 15.51 -5.49 -1.27
N ASP A 270 15.81 -6.56 -0.54
CA ASP A 270 14.83 -7.26 0.26
C ASP A 270 14.72 -6.64 1.66
N PHE A 271 13.50 -6.30 2.04
CA PHE A 271 13.14 -5.82 3.37
C PHE A 271 12.39 -6.92 4.12
N THR A 272 12.62 -7.02 5.42
CA THR A 272 11.85 -7.91 6.29
C THR A 272 10.70 -7.10 6.91
N PRO A 273 9.44 -7.51 6.74
CA PRO A 273 8.31 -6.90 7.45
C PRO A 273 8.55 -6.93 8.96
N ARG A 274 8.36 -5.78 9.63
CA ARG A 274 8.54 -5.61 11.08
C ARG A 274 7.21 -5.38 11.79
#